data_AF-A0A355S131-F1
#
_entry.id   AF-A0A355S131-F1
#
_cell.length_a   1.000
_cell.length_b   1.000
_cell.length_c   1.000
_cell.angle_alpha   90.00
_cell.angle_beta   90.00
_cell.angle_gamma   90.00
#
_symmetry.space_group_name_H-M   'P 1'
#
loop_
_entity.id
_entity.type
_entity.pdbx_description
1 polymer ?
#
loop_
_entity_poly.entity_id
_entity_poly.type
_entity_poly.pdbx_seq_one_letter_code
_entity_poly.pdbx_strand_id
1 'polypeptide(L)'
;MDVDGTLIWYYNICKREVWLMSRNILPDEHNENIDLGRFIHEQTYKRNDKEISFGNVKFDVLFHSRGQLTIGETKKSSRYSEASKW
;
A
#
# COMPACT_ATOMS: atom_id res chain seq x y z
N MET A 1 1.34 -13.34 14.26
CA MET A 1 1.35 -12.04 13.55
C MET A 1 2.04 -12.31 12.24
N ASP A 2 1.29 -12.16 11.16
CA ASP A 2 1.84 -12.41 9.83
C ASP A 2 2.50 -11.11 9.34
N VAL A 3 3.72 -11.23 8.82
CA VAL A 3 4.44 -10.09 8.24
C VAL A 3 3.97 -9.92 6.81
N ASP A 4 3.51 -8.72 6.47
CA ASP A 4 3.08 -8.34 5.13
C ASP A 4 3.97 -7.21 4.55
N GLY A 5 3.71 -6.85 3.28
CA GLY A 5 4.42 -5.75 2.62
C GLY A 5 4.24 -4.41 3.32
N THR A 6 3.11 -4.20 4.00
CA THR A 6 2.83 -2.97 4.76
C THR A 6 3.78 -2.83 5.95
N LEU A 7 4.01 -3.91 6.71
CA LEU A 7 4.98 -3.90 7.82
C LEU A 7 6.42 -3.73 7.33
N ILE A 8 6.80 -4.31 6.18
CA ILE A 8 8.10 -4.09 5.55
C ILE A 8 8.27 -2.62 5.13
N TRP A 9 7.24 -2.02 4.55
CA TRP A 9 7.23 -0.61 4.16
C TRP A 9 7.43 0.30 5.38
N TYR A 10 6.69 0.08 6.47
CA TYR A 10 6.86 0.83 7.71
C TYR A 10 8.24 0.65 8.33
N TYR A 11 8.83 -0.56 8.28
CA TYR A 11 10.16 -0.81 8.81
C TYR A 11 11.23 0.06 8.13
N ASN A 12 11.09 0.27 6.81
CA ASN A 12 11.98 1.12 6.01
C ASN A 12 11.74 2.63 6.23
N ILE A 13 10.61 3.02 6.83
CA ILE A 13 10.32 4.41 7.20
C ILE A 13 10.78 4.71 8.63
N CYS A 14 10.28 3.94 9.60
CA CYS A 14 10.53 4.15 11.01
C CYS A 14 10.35 2.84 11.81
N LYS A 15 11.44 2.37 12.44
CA LYS A 15 11.43 1.15 13.26
C LYS A 15 10.45 1.21 14.45
N ARG A 16 10.20 2.40 15.00
CA ARG A 16 9.23 2.60 16.09
C ARG A 16 7.79 2.51 15.57
N GLU A 17 7.52 3.01 14.38
CA GLU A 17 6.19 2.94 13.75
C GLU A 17 5.78 1.49 13.53
N VAL A 18 6.63 0.68 12.88
CA VAL A 18 6.34 -0.75 12.69
C VAL A 18 6.21 -1.50 14.03
N TRP A 19 6.99 -1.14 15.05
CA TRP A 19 6.87 -1.74 16.38
C TRP A 19 5.51 -1.47 17.03
N LEU A 20 4.95 -0.26 16.86
CA LEU A 20 3.62 0.11 17.35
C LEU A 20 2.51 -0.57 16.53
N MET A 21 2.59 -0.48 15.20
CA MET A 21 1.61 -1.08 14.28
C MET A 21 1.50 -2.59 14.45
N SER A 22 2.64 -3.28 14.59
CA SER A 22 2.70 -4.73 14.85
C SER A 22 2.02 -5.18 16.17
N ARG A 23 1.71 -4.23 17.06
CA ARG A 23 1.02 -4.46 18.34
C ARG A 23 -0.36 -3.83 18.38
N ASN A 24 -0.94 -3.50 17.22
CA ASN A 24 -2.24 -2.84 17.09
C ASN A 24 -2.32 -1.48 17.81
N ILE A 25 -1.18 -0.79 17.94
CA ILE A 25 -1.15 0.61 18.39
C ILE A 25 -1.13 1.47 17.13
N LEU A 26 -2.31 1.86 16.68
CA LEU A 26 -2.54 2.50 15.38
C LEU A 26 -2.42 4.03 15.46
N PRO A 27 -2.00 4.71 14.37
CA PRO A 27 -2.13 6.15 14.26
C PRO A 27 -3.60 6.57 14.18
N ASP A 28 -3.85 7.87 14.23
CA ASP A 28 -5.18 8.44 14.06
C ASP A 28 -5.76 8.09 12.67
N GLU A 29 -6.78 7.22 12.66
CA GLU A 29 -7.46 6.77 11.44
C GLU A 29 -8.34 7.83 10.80
N HIS A 30 -8.67 8.92 11.53
CA HIS A 30 -9.47 10.03 11.04
C HIS A 30 -8.62 11.16 10.43
N ASN A 31 -7.33 10.92 10.22
CA ASN A 31 -6.48 11.89 9.56
C ASN A 31 -6.94 12.12 8.10
N GLU A 32 -7.20 13.36 7.71
CA GLU A 32 -7.66 13.72 6.36
C GLU A 32 -6.74 13.20 5.23
N ASN A 33 -5.44 13.00 5.51
CA ASN A 33 -4.53 12.41 4.52
C ASN A 33 -4.83 10.95 4.22
N ILE A 34 -5.38 10.20 5.17
CA ILE A 34 -5.82 8.82 4.99
C ILE A 34 -7.04 8.81 4.07
N ASP A 35 -8.03 9.68 4.35
CA ASP A 35 -9.22 9.82 3.51
C ASP A 35 -8.87 10.22 2.08
N LEU A 36 -7.97 11.18 1.90
CA LEU A 36 -7.46 11.57 0.59
C LEU A 36 -6.74 10.41 -0.11
N GLY A 37 -5.98 9.60 0.64
CA GLY A 37 -5.32 8.40 0.12
C GLY A 37 -6.32 7.37 -0.41
N ARG A 38 -7.39 7.10 0.35
CA ARG A 38 -8.49 6.20 -0.06
C ARG A 38 -9.21 6.73 -1.30
N PHE A 39 -9.54 8.02 -1.30
CA PHE A 39 -10.16 8.66 -2.46
C PHE A 39 -9.28 8.51 -3.71
N ILE A 40 -7.98 8.80 -3.63
CA ILE A 40 -7.07 8.63 -4.77
C ILE A 40 -7.02 7.17 -5.21
N HIS A 41 -6.85 6.24 -4.27
CA HIS A 41 -6.84 4.81 -4.58
C HIS A 41 -8.10 4.43 -5.35
N GLU A 42 -9.31 4.76 -4.85
CA GLU A 42 -10.59 4.47 -5.51
C GLU A 42 -10.73 5.11 -6.90
N GLN A 43 -10.31 6.37 -7.04
CA GLN A 43 -10.53 7.14 -8.26
C GLN A 43 -9.48 6.86 -9.36
N THR A 44 -8.33 6.28 -9.02
CA THR A 44 -7.27 5.96 -9.97
C THR A 44 -7.46 4.58 -10.58
N TYR A 45 -7.06 4.45 -11.86
CA TYR A 45 -7.08 3.20 -12.65
C TYR A 45 -8.42 2.44 -12.63
N LYS A 46 -9.55 3.15 -12.57
CA LYS A 46 -10.91 2.55 -12.49
C LYS A 46 -11.25 1.54 -13.60
N ARG A 47 -10.55 1.59 -14.73
CA ARG A 47 -10.77 0.71 -15.88
C ARG A 47 -9.93 -0.56 -15.85
N ASN A 48 -9.08 -0.71 -14.84
CA ASN A 48 -8.22 -1.86 -14.64
C ASN A 48 -8.79 -2.77 -13.55
N ASP A 49 -8.33 -4.02 -13.51
CA ASP A 49 -8.63 -4.93 -12.41
C ASP A 49 -7.92 -4.44 -11.14
N LYS A 50 -8.69 -4.27 -10.08
CA LYS A 50 -8.22 -3.72 -8.80
C LYS A 50 -8.38 -4.73 -7.68
N GLU A 51 -7.66 -4.50 -6.58
CA GLU A 51 -7.86 -5.21 -5.32
C GLU A 51 -7.63 -6.72 -5.40
N ILE A 52 -6.61 -7.13 -6.15
CA ILE A 52 -6.36 -8.54 -6.45
C ILE A 52 -5.70 -9.21 -5.26
N SER A 53 -6.34 -10.25 -4.75
CA SER A 53 -5.86 -11.01 -3.61
C SER A 53 -4.95 -12.16 -4.07
N PHE A 54 -3.77 -12.26 -3.49
CA PHE A 54 -2.82 -13.35 -3.72
C PHE A 54 -2.21 -13.79 -2.38
N GLY A 55 -2.68 -14.92 -1.86
CA GLY A 55 -2.30 -15.38 -0.52
C GLY A 55 -2.74 -14.38 0.56
N ASN A 56 -1.80 -13.90 1.36
CA ASN A 56 -2.01 -12.88 2.40
C ASN A 56 -1.75 -11.44 1.93
N VAL A 57 -1.53 -11.23 0.63
CA VAL A 57 -1.22 -9.90 0.06
C VAL A 57 -2.33 -9.45 -0.87
N LYS A 58 -2.62 -8.15 -0.86
CA LYS A 58 -3.57 -7.50 -1.75
C LYS A 58 -2.85 -6.47 -2.60
N PHE A 59 -3.02 -6.54 -3.91
CA PHE A 59 -2.43 -5.59 -4.86
C PHE A 59 -3.47 -4.57 -5.31
N ASP A 60 -3.06 -3.31 -5.43
CA ASP A 60 -3.97 -2.23 -5.81
C ASP A 60 -4.54 -2.37 -7.22
N VAL A 61 -3.67 -2.65 -8.20
CA VAL A 61 -4.05 -2.70 -9.62
C VAL A 61 -3.15 -3.66 -10.39
N LEU A 62 -3.71 -4.25 -11.44
CA LEU A 62 -2.99 -5.12 -12.35
C LEU A 62 -3.15 -4.65 -13.79
N PHE A 63 -2.03 -4.68 -14.50
CA PHE A 63 -1.92 -4.27 -15.89
C PHE A 63 -1.54 -5.47 -16.75
N HIS A 64 -2.32 -5.69 -17.80
CA HIS A 64 -2.00 -6.62 -18.86
C HIS A 64 -1.52 -5.84 -20.09
N SER A 65 -0.28 -6.04 -20.50
CA SER A 65 0.24 -5.40 -21.71
C SER A 65 1.26 -6.31 -22.38
N ARG A 66 1.11 -6.53 -23.70
CA ARG A 66 2.08 -7.26 -24.54
C ARG A 66 2.48 -8.63 -23.99
N GLY A 67 1.53 -9.37 -23.40
CA GLY A 67 1.77 -10.68 -22.81
C GLY A 67 2.48 -10.65 -21.45
N GLN A 68 2.72 -9.46 -20.89
CA GLN A 68 3.29 -9.27 -19.56
C GLN A 68 2.22 -8.85 -18.55
N LEU A 69 2.34 -9.41 -17.36
CA LEU A 69 1.57 -9.05 -16.18
C LEU A 69 2.40 -8.08 -15.34
N THR A 70 1.85 -6.90 -15.05
CA THR A 70 2.49 -5.91 -14.18
C THR A 70 1.56 -5.57 -13.03
N ILE A 71 2.08 -5.68 -11.81
CA ILE A 71 1.38 -5.24 -10.59
C ILE A 71 1.75 -3.78 -10.34
N GLY A 72 0.76 -2.96 -10.01
CA GLY A 72 0.96 -1.56 -9.61
C GLY A 72 0.40 -1.28 -8.22
N GLU A 73 1.01 -0.32 -7.56
CA GLU A 73 0.62 0.22 -6.27
C GLU A 73 0.41 1.73 -6.41
N THR A 74 -0.69 2.28 -5.90
CA THR A 74 -0.99 3.72 -5.99
C THR A 74 -0.65 4.39 -4.67
N LYS A 75 0.32 5.32 -4.68
CA LYS A 75 0.67 6.12 -3.49
C LYS A 75 0.33 7.60 -3.71
N LYS A 76 -0.24 8.25 -2.69
CA LYS A 76 -0.60 9.68 -2.68
C LYS A 76 0.59 10.60 -3.02
N SER A 77 1.80 10.24 -2.61
CA SER A 77 3.00 11.03 -2.88
C SER A 77 4.26 10.17 -2.99
N SER A 78 5.30 10.74 -3.59
CA SER A 78 6.62 10.14 -3.74
C SER A 78 7.52 10.26 -2.50
N ARG A 79 7.04 10.86 -1.40
CA ARG A 79 7.83 11.12 -0.19
C ARG A 79 8.53 9.88 0.38
N TYR A 80 7.92 8.71 0.19
CA TYR A 80 8.43 7.42 0.68
C TYR A 80 8.84 6.48 -0.46
N SER A 81 9.24 7.01 -1.61
CA SER A 81 9.66 6.22 -2.77
C SER A 81 10.79 5.24 -2.46
N GLU A 82 11.74 5.64 -1.60
CA GLU A 82 12.84 4.76 -1.16
C GLU A 82 12.34 3.56 -0.35
N ALA A 83 11.36 3.77 0.54
CA ALA A 83 10.76 2.68 1.31
C ALA A 83 9.94 1.74 0.41
N SER A 84 9.32 2.26 -0.65
CA SER A 84 8.52 1.49 -1.61
C SER A 84 9.34 0.62 -2.59
N LYS A 85 10.67 0.58 -2.45
CA LYS A 85 11.53 -0.34 -3.23
C LYS A 85 11.55 -1.76 -2.66
N TRP A 86 11.00 -1.94 -1.45
CA TRP A 86 10.96 -3.20 -0.70
C TRP A 86 9.53 -3.70 -0.59
#